data_AF-A0A942NS51-F1
#
_entry.id   AF-A0A942NS51-F1
#
_cell.length_a   1.000
_cell.length_b   1.000
_cell.length_c   1.000
_cell.angle_alpha   90.00
_cell.angle_beta   90.00
_cell.angle_gamma   90.00
#
_symmetry.space_group_name_H-M   'P 1'
#
loop_
_entity.id
_entity.type
_entity.pdbx_description
1 polymer ?
#
loop_
_entity_poly.entity_id
_entity_poly.type
_entity_poly.pdbx_seq_one_letter_code
_entity_poly.pdbx_strand_id
1 'polypeptide(L)'
;MNKLLIIGNGFDLAHGLETRYADFMLWYMNKAFLAHMDSIRENKFEDELISIVGVFKIREKFKSFAELNEFLSGYSAPHLNFKHEFIEKLFSNYLESRWVDIERAYFEQLIEYYQYCIKDNYSNKSYGIHLVREFHKVFEALKTKLSEYLATNDIGLADFQPSIESVFKRIINEKSERLKTQDLHEHYLILNFNYTQTVNLYESVFPVNVSIINIHGTISKDPEAIIFGYGDKLDNLYQQIENLNENAFLDHLKYFWYLKNENYRRMISFCDTDKYKIYILGHSCGLSDRVLLNLLFGHPNCSEIEIFYHDRKNSTNDFDEKIREISRHFSPENKDAMMRKIVSFEISKPLS
;
A
#
# COMPACT_ATOMS: atom_id res chain seq x y z
N MET A 1 -14.18 -25.83 0.88
CA MET A 1 -14.32 -24.47 1.44
C MET A 1 -13.44 -23.56 0.61
N ASN A 2 -13.92 -22.38 0.22
CA ASN A 2 -13.14 -21.49 -0.65
C ASN A 2 -11.92 -20.91 0.09
N LYS A 3 -10.89 -20.49 -0.64
CA LYS A 3 -9.65 -19.96 -0.07
C LYS A 3 -9.36 -18.57 -0.63
N LEU A 4 -9.26 -17.58 0.25
CA LEU A 4 -8.93 -16.19 -0.10
C LEU A 4 -7.50 -15.90 0.36
N LEU A 5 -6.60 -15.61 -0.57
CA LEU A 5 -5.22 -15.24 -0.29
C LEU A 5 -5.11 -13.73 -0.44
N ILE A 6 -4.83 -13.03 0.66
CA ILE A 6 -4.58 -11.59 0.68
C ILE A 6 -3.07 -11.38 0.57
N ILE A 7 -2.62 -10.80 -0.53
CA ILE A 7 -1.21 -10.52 -0.80
C ILE A 7 -0.97 -9.01 -0.72
N GLY A 8 0.04 -8.58 0.04
CA GLY A 8 0.45 -7.18 0.11
C GLY A 8 1.97 -6.99 0.11
N ASN A 9 2.45 -5.78 0.41
CA ASN A 9 3.81 -5.37 0.03
C ASN A 9 4.92 -6.20 0.67
N GLY A 10 4.70 -6.76 1.86
CA GLY A 10 5.62 -7.71 2.50
C GLY A 10 5.88 -8.96 1.68
N PHE A 11 4.97 -9.34 0.78
CA PHE A 11 5.19 -10.41 -0.19
C PHE A 11 6.29 -10.02 -1.18
N ASP A 12 6.25 -8.83 -1.77
CA ASP A 12 7.31 -8.34 -2.66
C ASP A 12 8.65 -8.24 -1.93
N LEU A 13 8.63 -7.79 -0.67
CA LEU A 13 9.82 -7.73 0.19
C LEU A 13 10.41 -9.12 0.49
N ALA A 14 9.57 -10.16 0.60
CA ALA A 14 10.05 -11.55 0.73
C ALA A 14 10.76 -12.06 -0.53
N HIS A 15 10.57 -11.41 -1.67
CA HIS A 15 11.30 -11.68 -2.92
C HIS A 15 12.54 -10.79 -3.07
N GLY A 16 12.83 -9.93 -2.08
CA GLY A 16 13.94 -9.00 -2.13
C GLY A 16 13.69 -7.76 -2.99
N LEU A 17 12.45 -7.53 -3.43
CA LEU A 17 12.11 -6.36 -4.25
C LEU A 17 12.05 -5.09 -3.39
N GLU A 18 12.60 -4.00 -3.91
CA GLU A 18 12.62 -2.70 -3.24
C GLU A 18 11.29 -1.96 -3.42
N THR A 19 10.21 -2.42 -2.80
CA THR A 19 8.86 -1.88 -3.01
C THR A 19 8.34 -1.04 -1.85
N ARG A 20 9.17 -0.67 -0.87
CA ARG A 20 8.73 0.24 0.20
C ARG A 20 8.65 1.67 -0.32
N TYR A 21 7.80 2.48 0.31
CA TYR A 21 7.78 3.93 0.04
C TYR A 21 9.13 4.60 0.30
N ALA A 22 9.91 4.10 1.27
CA ALA A 22 11.28 4.60 1.49
C ALA A 22 12.19 4.35 0.27
N ASP A 23 12.10 3.17 -0.35
CA ASP A 23 12.90 2.81 -1.51
C ASP A 23 12.53 3.69 -2.71
N PHE A 24 11.21 3.88 -2.93
CA PHE A 24 10.67 4.82 -3.91
C PHE A 24 11.20 6.25 -3.72
N MET A 25 11.09 6.79 -2.50
CA MET A 25 11.45 8.18 -2.23
C MET A 25 12.96 8.41 -2.37
N LEU A 26 13.79 7.43 -2.00
CA LEU A 26 15.23 7.49 -2.21
C LEU A 26 15.60 7.37 -3.70
N TRP A 27 14.93 6.49 -4.45
CA TRP A 27 15.08 6.41 -5.91
C TRP A 27 14.75 7.74 -6.58
N TYR A 28 13.64 8.37 -6.17
CA TYR A 28 13.20 9.63 -6.74
C TYR A 28 14.23 10.75 -6.50
N MET A 29 14.79 10.85 -5.28
CA MET A 29 15.84 11.82 -4.99
C MET A 29 17.09 11.57 -5.82
N ASN A 30 17.54 10.32 -5.91
CA ASN A 30 18.66 9.96 -6.77
C ASN A 30 18.41 10.34 -8.23
N LYS A 31 17.20 10.08 -8.75
CA LYS A 31 16.82 10.45 -10.12
C LYS A 31 16.86 11.96 -10.34
N ALA A 32 16.30 12.74 -9.42
CA ALA A 32 16.29 14.21 -9.50
C ALA A 32 17.70 14.80 -9.44
N PHE A 33 18.55 14.29 -8.54
CA PHE A 33 19.94 14.72 -8.42
C PHE A 33 20.80 14.38 -9.63
N LEU A 34 20.61 13.19 -10.23
CA LEU A 34 21.30 12.82 -11.46
C LEU A 34 20.82 13.66 -12.65
N ALA A 35 19.51 13.90 -12.76
CA ALA A 35 18.95 14.75 -13.82
C ALA A 35 19.47 16.20 -13.74
N HIS A 36 19.69 16.73 -12.53
CA HIS A 36 20.39 18.01 -12.33
C HIS A 36 21.81 18.00 -12.92
N MET A 37 22.57 16.92 -12.71
CA MET A 37 23.93 16.82 -13.24
C MET A 37 23.98 16.76 -14.76
N ASP A 38 22.94 16.20 -15.40
CA ASP A 38 22.81 16.17 -16.86
C ASP A 38 22.42 17.54 -17.44
N SER A 39 21.78 18.41 -16.64
CA SER A 39 21.39 19.79 -17.01
C SER A 39 22.52 20.82 -16.83
N ILE A 40 23.76 20.47 -17.23
CA ILE A 40 25.03 21.21 -17.03
C ILE A 40 24.94 22.73 -17.34
N ARG A 41 24.01 23.16 -18.21
CA ARG A 41 23.83 24.57 -18.59
C ARG A 41 23.04 25.41 -17.59
N GLU A 42 22.18 24.81 -16.77
CA GLU A 42 21.23 25.55 -15.93
C GLU A 42 21.51 25.43 -14.43
N ASN A 43 22.38 24.50 -14.01
CA ASN A 43 22.64 24.18 -12.60
C ASN A 43 21.33 24.06 -11.79
N LYS A 44 20.30 23.50 -12.43
CA LYS A 44 18.93 23.45 -11.93
C LYS A 44 18.23 22.18 -12.40
N PHE A 45 17.47 21.59 -11.48
CA PHE A 45 16.43 20.60 -11.77
C PHE A 45 15.12 21.14 -11.20
N GLU A 46 14.01 20.90 -11.89
CA GLU A 46 12.68 21.30 -11.44
C GLU A 46 11.64 20.37 -12.05
N ASP A 47 10.74 19.89 -11.19
CA ASP A 47 9.51 19.20 -11.58
C ASP A 47 8.34 19.66 -10.68
N GLU A 48 7.23 18.93 -10.74
CA GLU A 48 6.01 19.23 -9.97
C GLU A 48 6.18 19.06 -8.45
N LEU A 49 7.22 18.36 -7.99
CA LEU A 49 7.42 18.02 -6.58
C LEU A 49 8.54 18.82 -5.94
N ILE A 50 9.68 19.02 -6.61
CA ILE A 50 10.84 19.74 -6.07
C ILE A 50 11.54 20.65 -7.10
N SER A 51 12.39 21.54 -6.60
CA SER A 51 13.47 22.13 -7.40
C SER A 51 14.80 22.04 -6.67
N ILE A 52 15.87 21.78 -7.42
CA ILE A 52 17.24 21.69 -6.92
C ILE A 52 18.04 22.76 -7.64
N VAL A 53 18.67 23.67 -6.90
CA VAL A 53 19.46 24.78 -7.46
C VAL A 53 20.83 24.85 -6.80
N GLY A 54 21.88 24.98 -7.60
CA GLY A 54 23.24 25.16 -7.11
C GLY A 54 24.27 24.31 -7.84
N VAL A 55 25.53 24.47 -7.47
CA VAL A 55 26.66 23.77 -8.08
C VAL A 55 27.21 22.77 -7.07
N PHE A 56 27.02 21.49 -7.35
CA PHE A 56 27.48 20.38 -6.52
C PHE A 56 27.92 19.21 -7.42
N LYS A 57 28.54 18.20 -6.83
CA LYS A 57 28.90 16.96 -7.53
C LYS A 57 28.51 15.78 -6.69
N ILE A 58 27.88 14.80 -7.33
CA ILE A 58 27.59 13.50 -6.74
C ILE A 58 28.40 12.46 -7.52
N ARG A 59 29.12 11.58 -6.80
CA ARG A 59 29.97 10.55 -7.41
C ARG A 59 29.21 9.25 -7.65
N GLU A 60 28.31 8.92 -6.74
CA GLU A 60 27.50 7.69 -6.74
C GLU A 60 26.10 7.99 -6.21
N LYS A 61 25.13 7.14 -6.52
CA LYS A 61 23.79 7.21 -5.94
C LYS A 61 23.86 7.05 -4.42
N PHE A 62 23.01 7.79 -3.71
CA PHE A 62 22.80 7.61 -2.27
C PHE A 62 22.16 6.25 -2.00
N LYS A 63 22.75 5.47 -1.09
CA LYS A 63 22.26 4.14 -0.70
C LYS A 63 21.29 4.18 0.47
N SER A 64 21.21 5.31 1.17
CA SER A 64 20.29 5.52 2.28
C SER A 64 19.92 6.99 2.45
N PHE A 65 18.82 7.26 3.17
CA PHE A 65 18.48 8.61 3.60
C PHE A 65 19.52 9.23 4.54
N ALA A 66 20.29 8.42 5.28
CA ALA A 66 21.37 8.92 6.13
C ALA A 66 22.50 9.54 5.29
N GLU A 67 22.91 8.87 4.20
CA GLU A 67 23.91 9.42 3.26
C GLU A 67 23.39 10.68 2.56
N LEU A 68 22.10 10.68 2.16
CA LEU A 68 21.47 11.87 1.58
C LEU A 68 21.44 13.04 2.57
N ASN A 69 21.11 12.78 3.84
CA ASN A 69 21.05 13.80 4.88
C ASN A 69 22.43 14.41 5.18
N GLU A 70 23.47 13.56 5.21
CA GLU A 70 24.86 14.02 5.36
C GLU A 70 25.26 14.94 4.20
N PHE A 71 24.92 14.56 2.97
CA PHE A 71 25.18 15.38 1.79
C PHE A 71 24.45 16.73 1.83
N LEU A 72 23.16 16.73 2.17
CA LEU A 72 22.34 17.96 2.27
C LEU A 72 22.77 18.89 3.40
N SER A 73 23.44 18.36 4.43
CA SER A 73 23.99 19.14 5.53
C SER A 73 25.36 19.76 5.23
N GLY A 74 25.96 19.42 4.08
CA GLY A 74 27.28 19.90 3.68
C GLY A 74 27.32 21.37 3.26
N TYR A 75 28.47 22.03 3.43
CA TYR A 75 28.65 23.44 3.07
C TYR A 75 28.39 23.75 1.59
N SER A 76 28.58 22.77 0.71
CA SER A 76 28.32 22.87 -0.73
C SER A 76 27.02 22.17 -1.16
N ALA A 77 26.10 21.96 -0.22
CA ALA A 77 24.81 21.37 -0.52
C ALA A 77 24.00 22.27 -1.46
N PRO A 78 23.26 21.68 -2.41
CA PRO A 78 22.32 22.44 -3.21
C PRO A 78 21.16 22.98 -2.38
N HIS A 79 20.53 24.03 -2.90
CA HIS A 79 19.25 24.50 -2.41
C HIS A 79 18.16 23.56 -2.94
N LEU A 80 17.65 22.70 -2.07
CA LEU A 80 16.49 21.84 -2.31
C LEU A 80 15.23 22.57 -1.85
N ASN A 81 14.31 22.86 -2.77
CA ASN A 81 13.03 23.46 -2.46
C ASN A 81 11.90 22.47 -2.76
N PHE A 82 10.97 22.32 -1.84
CA PHE A 82 9.77 21.51 -2.03
C PHE A 82 8.65 22.38 -2.58
N LYS A 83 7.90 21.88 -3.57
CA LYS A 83 6.79 22.60 -4.20
C LYS A 83 5.54 22.67 -3.32
N HIS A 84 5.48 21.85 -2.27
CA HIS A 84 4.34 21.75 -1.38
C HIS A 84 4.77 21.24 0.01
N GLU A 85 4.11 21.73 1.05
CA GLU A 85 4.40 21.37 2.45
C GLU A 85 4.29 19.86 2.71
N PHE A 86 3.34 19.19 2.06
CA PHE A 86 3.18 17.74 2.14
C PHE A 86 4.45 16.99 1.74
N ILE A 87 5.06 17.39 0.62
CA ILE A 87 6.27 16.75 0.11
C ILE A 87 7.44 17.00 1.07
N GLU A 88 7.58 18.23 1.58
CA GLU A 88 8.56 18.57 2.61
C GLU A 88 8.40 17.74 3.88
N LYS A 89 7.18 17.57 4.38
CA LYS A 89 6.86 16.74 5.55
C LYS A 89 7.28 15.28 5.31
N LEU A 90 6.97 14.72 4.13
CA LEU A 90 7.38 13.35 3.78
C LEU A 90 8.89 13.21 3.79
N PHE A 91 9.62 14.08 3.09
CA PHE A 91 11.08 14.01 3.02
C PHE A 91 11.75 14.21 4.36
N SER A 92 11.30 15.20 5.14
CA SER A 92 11.83 15.45 6.48
C SER A 92 11.71 14.22 7.38
N ASN A 93 10.55 13.55 7.35
CA ASN A 93 10.36 12.32 8.13
C ASN A 93 11.35 11.21 7.72
N TYR A 94 11.60 11.02 6.41
CA TYR A 94 12.57 10.03 5.95
C TYR A 94 14.02 10.38 6.34
N LEU A 95 14.41 11.65 6.24
CA LEU A 95 15.74 12.13 6.67
C LEU A 95 15.95 11.92 8.18
N GLU A 96 14.89 12.05 8.97
CA GLU A 96 14.88 11.76 10.41
C GLU A 96 14.71 10.27 10.76
N SER A 97 14.77 9.37 9.77
CA SER A 97 14.59 7.92 9.95
C SER A 97 13.26 7.52 10.59
N ARG A 98 12.21 8.32 10.37
CA ARG A 98 10.83 8.01 10.82
C ARG A 98 10.12 7.15 9.77
N TRP A 99 9.25 6.25 10.23
CA TRP A 99 8.39 5.49 9.34
C TRP A 99 7.25 6.37 8.81
N VAL A 100 6.97 6.25 7.51
CA VAL A 100 5.95 7.05 6.83
C VAL A 100 5.09 6.15 5.95
N ASP A 101 3.80 6.19 6.20
CA ASP A 101 2.76 5.70 5.29
C ASP A 101 2.20 6.90 4.52
N ILE A 102 2.49 6.95 3.23
CA ILE A 102 2.10 8.06 2.37
C ILE A 102 0.57 8.18 2.27
N GLU A 103 -0.17 7.06 2.28
CA GLU A 103 -1.63 7.06 2.20
C GLU A 103 -2.25 7.64 3.48
N ARG A 104 -1.66 7.31 4.64
CA ARG A 104 -2.06 7.90 5.92
C ARG A 104 -1.70 9.39 5.98
N ALA A 105 -0.49 9.76 5.56
CA ALA A 105 -0.05 11.15 5.52
C ALA A 105 -0.93 12.01 4.61
N TYR A 106 -1.39 11.45 3.47
CA TYR A 106 -2.35 12.12 2.59
C TYR A 106 -3.65 12.46 3.32
N PHE A 107 -4.21 11.49 4.05
CA PHE A 107 -5.44 11.70 4.81
C PHE A 107 -5.27 12.71 5.95
N GLU A 108 -4.14 12.68 6.65
CA GLU A 108 -3.82 13.66 7.69
C GLU A 108 -3.73 15.09 7.10
N GLN A 109 -3.12 15.25 5.93
CA GLN A 109 -3.08 16.54 5.24
C GLN A 109 -4.48 17.02 4.78
N LEU A 110 -5.34 16.10 4.31
CA LEU A 110 -6.73 16.42 4.01
C LEU A 110 -7.49 16.91 5.25
N ILE A 111 -7.28 16.29 6.41
CA ILE A 111 -7.90 16.70 7.67
C ILE A 111 -7.46 18.12 8.05
N GLU A 112 -6.18 18.46 7.89
CA GLU A 112 -5.68 19.83 8.14
C GLU A 112 -6.43 20.87 7.28
N TYR A 113 -6.64 20.58 5.99
CA TYR A 113 -7.39 21.47 5.10
C TYR A 113 -8.89 21.52 5.42
N TYR A 114 -9.48 20.39 5.81
CA TYR A 114 -10.86 20.36 6.29
C TYR A 114 -11.02 21.22 7.54
N GLN A 115 -10.12 21.08 8.52
CA GLN A 115 -10.11 21.91 9.73
C GLN A 115 -9.93 23.38 9.42
N TYR A 116 -9.16 23.72 8.39
CA TYR A 116 -9.05 25.09 7.91
C TYR A 116 -10.38 25.62 7.35
N CYS A 117 -11.08 24.82 6.53
CA CYS A 117 -12.37 25.20 5.93
C CYS A 117 -13.45 25.54 6.96
N ILE A 118 -13.46 24.86 8.12
CA ILE A 118 -14.50 25.01 9.14
C ILE A 118 -14.22 26.08 10.19
N LYS A 119 -13.07 26.77 10.14
CA LYS A 119 -12.79 27.92 11.03
C LYS A 119 -13.68 29.10 10.65
N ASP A 120 -14.25 29.80 11.65
CA ASP A 120 -15.26 30.88 11.56
C ASP A 120 -14.90 32.07 10.64
N ASN A 121 -14.87 31.85 9.33
CA ASN A 121 -14.88 32.86 8.28
C ASN A 121 -15.18 32.21 6.90
N TYR A 122 -16.16 32.73 6.17
CA TYR A 122 -16.58 32.17 4.87
C TYR A 122 -15.45 32.16 3.82
N SER A 123 -14.50 33.11 3.89
CA SER A 123 -13.31 33.12 3.04
C SER A 123 -12.40 31.90 3.23
N ASN A 124 -12.42 31.28 4.41
CA ASN A 124 -11.57 30.13 4.72
C ASN A 124 -12.03 28.88 3.98
N LYS A 125 -13.34 28.70 3.77
CA LYS A 125 -13.87 27.54 3.04
C LYS A 125 -13.38 27.54 1.58
N SER A 126 -13.55 28.65 0.87
CA SER A 126 -13.11 28.75 -0.53
C SER A 126 -11.60 28.58 -0.70
N TYR A 127 -10.81 29.17 0.22
CA TYR A 127 -9.35 29.03 0.18
C TYR A 127 -8.91 27.62 0.55
N GLY A 128 -9.51 26.98 1.55
CA GLY A 128 -9.19 25.59 1.91
C GLY A 128 -9.52 24.60 0.78
N ILE A 129 -10.63 24.80 0.05
CA ILE A 129 -10.93 24.03 -1.16
C ILE A 129 -9.86 24.25 -2.24
N HIS A 130 -9.36 25.47 -2.40
CA HIS A 130 -8.25 25.74 -3.32
C HIS A 130 -6.97 25.01 -2.90
N LEU A 131 -6.63 25.01 -1.61
CA LEU A 131 -5.49 24.24 -1.07
C LEU A 131 -5.61 22.75 -1.39
N VAL A 132 -6.80 22.15 -1.20
CA VAL A 132 -7.02 20.74 -1.55
C VAL A 132 -6.78 20.48 -3.04
N ARG A 133 -7.22 21.36 -3.93
CA ARG A 133 -7.00 21.21 -5.37
C ARG A 133 -5.52 21.29 -5.75
N GLU A 134 -4.76 22.21 -5.16
CA GLU A 134 -3.31 22.29 -5.40
C GLU A 134 -2.59 21.07 -4.82
N PHE A 135 -3.00 20.62 -3.62
CA PHE A 135 -2.48 19.42 -3.01
C PHE A 135 -2.72 18.17 -3.88
N HIS A 136 -3.91 18.01 -4.47
CA HIS A 136 -4.22 16.88 -5.35
C HIS A 136 -3.35 16.84 -6.60
N LYS A 137 -3.00 18.00 -7.20
CA LYS A 137 -2.04 18.03 -8.31
C LYS A 137 -0.68 17.48 -7.91
N VAL A 138 -0.21 17.85 -6.73
CA VAL A 138 1.06 17.38 -6.16
C VAL A 138 0.98 15.89 -5.84
N PHE A 139 -0.15 15.42 -5.32
CA PHE A 139 -0.36 14.00 -5.01
C PHE A 139 -0.43 13.13 -6.28
N GLU A 140 -1.05 13.62 -7.36
CA GLU A 140 -1.03 12.96 -8.68
C GLU A 140 0.38 12.93 -9.29
N ALA A 141 1.18 13.99 -9.14
CA ALA A 141 2.58 13.97 -9.54
C ALA A 141 3.37 12.91 -8.76
N LEU A 142 3.16 12.81 -7.44
CA LEU A 142 3.78 11.79 -6.60
C LEU A 142 3.38 10.37 -7.02
N LYS A 143 2.08 10.15 -7.29
CA LYS A 143 1.55 8.90 -7.84
C LYS A 143 2.22 8.53 -9.17
N THR A 144 2.38 9.50 -10.07
CA THR A 144 3.04 9.31 -11.35
C THR A 144 4.49 8.85 -11.15
N LYS A 145 5.24 9.50 -10.24
CA LYS A 145 6.61 9.08 -9.90
C LYS A 145 6.68 7.70 -9.25
N LEU A 146 5.69 7.33 -8.43
CA LEU A 146 5.60 5.99 -7.88
C LEU A 146 5.38 4.94 -8.99
N SER A 147 4.48 5.21 -9.95
CA SER A 147 4.28 4.34 -11.10
C SER A 147 5.53 4.21 -11.96
N GLU A 148 6.23 5.32 -12.23
CA GLU A 148 7.53 5.31 -12.94
C GLU A 148 8.56 4.45 -12.21
N TYR A 149 8.64 4.58 -10.87
CA TYR A 149 9.57 3.81 -10.04
C TYR A 149 9.28 2.32 -10.11
N LEU A 150 8.04 1.93 -9.84
CA LEU A 150 7.66 0.52 -9.80
C LEU A 150 7.82 -0.14 -11.17
N ALA A 151 7.67 0.61 -12.27
CA ALA A 151 7.92 0.11 -13.61
C ALA A 151 9.42 -0.17 -13.90
N THR A 152 10.33 0.31 -13.04
CA THR A 152 11.76 -0.06 -13.12
C THR A 152 12.08 -1.43 -12.52
N ASN A 153 11.15 -2.02 -11.75
CA ASN A 153 11.30 -3.37 -11.22
C ASN A 153 11.00 -4.40 -12.31
N ASP A 154 12.04 -4.97 -12.91
CA ASP A 154 11.94 -6.06 -13.88
C ASP A 154 11.76 -7.40 -13.14
N ILE A 155 10.51 -7.77 -12.88
CA ILE A 155 10.17 -9.01 -12.15
C ILE A 155 10.24 -10.19 -13.12
N GLY A 156 11.13 -11.13 -12.83
CA GLY A 156 11.35 -12.32 -13.65
C GLY A 156 11.54 -13.59 -12.84
N LEU A 157 11.85 -14.69 -13.55
CA LEU A 157 12.09 -15.99 -12.93
C LEU A 157 13.24 -16.00 -11.92
N ALA A 158 14.15 -15.03 -11.99
CA ALA A 158 15.24 -14.87 -11.03
C ALA A 158 14.74 -14.48 -9.62
N ASP A 159 13.57 -13.85 -9.54
CA ASP A 159 12.97 -13.42 -8.27
C ASP A 159 12.16 -14.54 -7.60
N PHE A 160 11.93 -15.66 -8.29
CA PHE A 160 11.17 -16.80 -7.76
C PHE A 160 11.82 -17.35 -6.48
N GLN A 161 11.00 -17.52 -5.43
CA GLN A 161 11.43 -18.04 -4.14
C GLN A 161 10.82 -19.42 -3.87
N PRO A 162 11.62 -20.51 -3.83
CA PRO A 162 11.12 -21.86 -3.54
C PRO A 162 10.43 -22.00 -2.16
N SER A 163 10.82 -21.18 -1.19
CA SER A 163 10.17 -21.11 0.13
C SER A 163 8.71 -20.63 0.02
N ILE A 164 8.47 -19.61 -0.81
CA ILE A 164 7.13 -19.07 -1.09
C ILE A 164 6.30 -20.07 -1.89
N GLU A 165 6.89 -20.77 -2.87
CA GLU A 165 6.21 -21.87 -3.56
C GLU A 165 5.72 -22.93 -2.55
N SER A 166 6.56 -23.27 -1.57
CA SER A 166 6.21 -24.24 -0.53
C SER A 166 5.04 -23.76 0.34
N VAL A 167 4.96 -22.46 0.62
CA VAL A 167 3.81 -21.83 1.28
C VAL A 167 2.53 -22.02 0.46
N PHE A 168 2.54 -21.70 -0.84
CA PHE A 168 1.37 -21.89 -1.69
C PHE A 168 0.96 -23.36 -1.79
N LYS A 169 1.91 -24.28 -1.99
CA LYS A 169 1.65 -25.72 -2.00
C LYS A 169 1.00 -26.19 -0.71
N ARG A 170 1.40 -25.65 0.45
CA ARG A 170 0.74 -25.98 1.72
C ARG A 170 -0.71 -25.49 1.74
N ILE A 171 -0.96 -24.23 1.40
CA ILE A 171 -2.31 -23.66 1.39
C ILE A 171 -3.22 -24.48 0.48
N ILE A 172 -2.74 -24.85 -0.72
CA ILE A 172 -3.52 -25.63 -1.69
C ILE A 172 -3.78 -27.05 -1.17
N ASN A 173 -2.76 -27.71 -0.62
CA ASN A 173 -2.88 -29.09 -0.12
C ASN A 173 -3.57 -29.20 1.26
N GLU A 174 -3.90 -28.07 1.90
CA GLU A 174 -4.69 -28.06 3.14
C GLU A 174 -6.07 -28.64 2.83
N LYS A 175 -6.29 -29.89 3.25
CA LYS A 175 -7.54 -30.61 3.05
C LYS A 175 -8.61 -30.00 3.93
N SER A 176 -9.75 -29.62 3.35
CA SER A 176 -10.95 -29.35 4.13
C SER A 176 -11.40 -30.64 4.81
N GLU A 177 -11.54 -30.63 6.14
CA GLU A 177 -11.96 -31.80 6.94
C GLU A 177 -13.32 -32.40 6.52
N ARG A 178 -14.07 -31.75 5.62
CA ARG A 178 -15.46 -32.08 5.32
C ARG A 178 -15.72 -33.00 4.13
N LEU A 179 -14.79 -33.28 3.22
CA LEU A 179 -15.17 -34.06 2.01
C LEU A 179 -14.08 -35.07 1.58
N LYS A 180 -14.47 -36.36 1.63
CA LYS A 180 -13.71 -37.51 1.10
C LYS A 180 -13.89 -37.70 -0.41
N THR A 181 -14.55 -36.77 -1.11
CA THR A 181 -14.79 -36.80 -2.56
C THR A 181 -14.12 -35.59 -3.20
N GLN A 182 -13.13 -35.88 -4.06
CA GLN A 182 -12.31 -35.00 -4.89
C GLN A 182 -12.67 -33.50 -4.94
N ASP A 183 -11.63 -32.69 -4.73
CA ASP A 183 -11.46 -31.22 -4.70
C ASP A 183 -12.05 -30.37 -5.87
N LEU A 184 -13.08 -30.83 -6.59
CA LEU A 184 -13.61 -30.16 -7.78
C LEU A 184 -14.42 -28.87 -7.53
N HIS A 185 -14.62 -28.45 -6.28
CA HIS A 185 -15.50 -27.32 -5.93
C HIS A 185 -14.81 -26.20 -5.12
N GLU A 186 -13.54 -26.32 -4.74
CA GLU A 186 -12.87 -25.28 -3.93
C GLU A 186 -12.34 -24.14 -4.80
N HIS A 187 -12.95 -22.96 -4.76
CA HIS A 187 -12.44 -21.82 -5.50
C HIS A 187 -11.35 -21.07 -4.72
N TYR A 188 -10.33 -20.61 -5.46
CA TYR A 188 -9.22 -19.84 -4.91
C TYR A 188 -9.31 -18.41 -5.44
N LEU A 189 -9.28 -17.42 -4.55
CA LEU A 189 -9.16 -16.02 -4.92
C LEU A 189 -7.87 -15.47 -4.33
N ILE A 190 -6.98 -15.00 -5.20
CA ILE A 190 -5.83 -14.19 -4.82
C ILE A 190 -6.24 -12.73 -4.96
N LEU A 191 -6.33 -12.05 -3.83
CA LEU A 191 -6.57 -10.62 -3.76
C LEU A 191 -5.22 -9.93 -3.58
N ASN A 192 -4.65 -9.45 -4.68
CA ASN A 192 -3.37 -8.78 -4.72
C ASN A 192 -3.55 -7.27 -4.49
N PHE A 193 -2.95 -6.75 -3.42
CA PHE A 193 -2.91 -5.32 -3.09
C PHE A 193 -1.66 -4.63 -3.63
N ASN A 194 -0.67 -5.39 -4.11
CA ASN A 194 0.53 -4.84 -4.72
C ASN A 194 0.19 -4.33 -6.12
N TYR A 195 0.90 -3.29 -6.54
CA TYR A 195 0.81 -2.79 -7.91
C TYR A 195 1.61 -3.65 -8.91
N THR A 196 2.54 -4.45 -8.40
CA THR A 196 3.41 -5.39 -9.11
C THR A 196 2.71 -6.72 -9.41
N GLN A 197 3.33 -7.55 -10.25
CA GLN A 197 2.81 -8.86 -10.65
C GLN A 197 3.62 -10.03 -10.07
N THR A 198 4.27 -9.84 -8.92
CA THR A 198 5.13 -10.85 -8.27
C THR A 198 4.44 -12.20 -8.07
N VAL A 199 3.13 -12.20 -7.81
CA VAL A 199 2.36 -13.45 -7.65
C VAL A 199 2.31 -14.30 -8.92
N ASN A 200 2.47 -13.69 -10.10
CA ASN A 200 2.42 -14.41 -11.37
C ASN A 200 3.60 -15.39 -11.52
N LEU A 201 4.68 -15.21 -10.75
CA LEU A 201 5.80 -16.17 -10.67
C LEU A 201 5.36 -17.56 -10.21
N TYR A 202 4.19 -17.69 -9.58
CA TYR A 202 3.68 -18.93 -9.01
C TYR A 202 2.44 -19.48 -9.73
N GLU A 203 2.12 -18.97 -10.93
CA GLU A 203 0.96 -19.42 -11.72
C GLU A 203 0.91 -20.94 -11.90
N SER A 204 2.06 -21.58 -12.09
CA SER A 204 2.16 -23.04 -12.26
C SER A 204 1.80 -23.85 -11.01
N VAL A 205 1.76 -23.21 -9.84
CA VAL A 205 1.46 -23.85 -8.55
C VAL A 205 -0.05 -23.86 -8.30
N PHE A 206 -0.77 -22.88 -8.83
CA PHE A 206 -2.18 -22.69 -8.53
C PHE A 206 -3.08 -23.68 -9.29
N PRO A 207 -4.21 -24.10 -8.70
CA PRO A 207 -5.17 -24.96 -9.38
C PRO A 207 -5.93 -24.20 -10.48
N VAL A 208 -6.60 -24.95 -11.37
CA VAL A 208 -7.33 -24.40 -12.53
C VAL A 208 -8.41 -23.38 -12.14
N ASN A 209 -8.97 -23.49 -10.94
CA ASN A 209 -10.06 -22.65 -10.42
C ASN A 209 -9.56 -21.49 -9.53
N VAL A 210 -8.37 -20.98 -9.80
CA VAL A 210 -7.84 -19.74 -9.21
C VAL A 210 -8.29 -18.50 -9.99
N SER A 211 -8.61 -17.44 -9.26
CA SER A 211 -8.79 -16.10 -9.80
C SER A 211 -7.82 -15.14 -9.13
N ILE A 212 -7.22 -14.24 -9.91
CA ILE A 212 -6.39 -13.15 -9.39
C ILE A 212 -7.13 -11.83 -9.60
N ILE A 213 -7.23 -11.04 -8.53
CA ILE A 213 -7.79 -9.68 -8.54
C ILE A 213 -6.73 -8.73 -8.01
N ASN A 214 -6.24 -7.84 -8.86
CA ASN A 214 -5.39 -6.71 -8.46
C ASN A 214 -6.29 -5.57 -7.97
N ILE A 215 -6.58 -5.54 -6.67
CA ILE A 215 -7.63 -4.67 -6.10
C ILE A 215 -7.29 -3.19 -6.22
N HIS A 216 -6.00 -2.85 -6.21
CA HIS A 216 -5.48 -1.49 -6.43
C HIS A 216 -5.06 -1.22 -7.87
N GLY A 217 -5.41 -2.09 -8.83
CA GLY A 217 -4.89 -2.01 -10.20
C GLY A 217 -3.44 -2.52 -10.29
N THR A 218 -2.84 -2.38 -11.47
CA THR A 218 -1.48 -2.88 -11.74
C THR A 218 -0.77 -1.99 -12.73
N ILE A 219 0.52 -1.72 -12.47
CA ILE A 219 1.35 -0.89 -13.34
C ILE A 219 1.55 -1.49 -14.73
N SER A 220 1.52 -2.83 -14.86
CA SER A 220 1.79 -3.49 -16.15
C SER A 220 0.67 -3.29 -17.16
N LYS A 221 -0.56 -3.00 -16.70
CA LYS A 221 -1.73 -2.84 -17.57
C LYS A 221 -2.06 -1.37 -17.82
N ASP A 222 -2.12 -0.60 -16.74
CA ASP A 222 -2.50 0.81 -16.78
C ASP A 222 -1.87 1.53 -15.58
N PRO A 223 -0.66 2.11 -15.75
CA PRO A 223 0.04 2.84 -14.71
C PRO A 223 -0.75 4.03 -14.13
N GLU A 224 -1.69 4.60 -14.89
CA GLU A 224 -2.50 5.74 -14.46
C GLU A 224 -3.71 5.29 -13.62
N ALA A 225 -4.15 4.05 -13.79
CA ALA A 225 -5.31 3.48 -13.10
C ALA A 225 -5.01 2.85 -11.73
N ILE A 226 -3.77 2.94 -11.22
CA ILE A 226 -3.50 2.46 -9.85
C ILE A 226 -4.33 3.24 -8.83
N ILE A 227 -4.86 2.54 -7.83
CA ILE A 227 -5.65 3.11 -6.74
C ILE A 227 -4.70 3.46 -5.60
N PHE A 228 -4.32 4.74 -5.53
CA PHE A 228 -3.39 5.27 -4.53
C PHE A 228 -4.09 6.38 -3.74
N GLY A 229 -4.18 6.23 -2.42
CA GLY A 229 -4.94 7.14 -1.58
C GLY A 229 -5.42 6.50 -0.29
N TYR A 230 -6.48 7.02 0.35
CA TYR A 230 -6.91 6.55 1.66
C TYR A 230 -8.31 5.90 1.64
N GLY A 231 -8.51 4.86 2.45
CA GLY A 231 -9.70 4.01 2.39
C GLY A 231 -10.32 3.66 3.76
N ASP A 232 -10.24 4.55 4.75
CA ASP A 232 -10.98 4.41 6.01
C ASP A 232 -12.22 5.33 6.05
N LYS A 233 -13.40 4.80 5.70
CA LYS A 233 -14.71 5.46 5.86
C LYS A 233 -15.26 5.35 7.30
N LEU A 234 -14.69 4.48 8.13
CA LEU A 234 -15.12 4.26 9.51
C LEU A 234 -14.53 5.30 10.48
N ASP A 235 -13.66 6.18 9.99
CA ASP A 235 -13.15 7.31 10.75
C ASP A 235 -14.25 8.39 10.91
N ASN A 236 -14.47 8.87 12.14
CA ASN A 236 -15.43 9.95 12.41
C ASN A 236 -15.09 11.22 11.63
N LEU A 237 -13.80 11.46 11.36
CA LEU A 237 -13.34 12.60 10.57
C LEU A 237 -13.73 12.46 9.09
N TYR A 238 -13.82 11.24 8.56
CA TYR A 238 -14.34 11.03 7.22
C TYR A 238 -15.79 11.50 7.10
N GLN A 239 -16.66 11.14 8.06
CA GLN A 239 -18.07 11.55 8.03
C GLN A 239 -18.21 13.07 8.02
N GLN A 240 -17.33 13.76 8.74
CA GLN A 240 -17.28 15.22 8.77
C GLN A 240 -16.87 15.81 7.41
N ILE A 241 -15.91 15.22 6.72
CA ILE A 241 -15.49 15.61 5.37
C ILE A 241 -16.62 15.38 4.36
N GLU A 242 -17.31 14.23 4.41
CA GLU A 242 -18.45 13.91 3.53
C GLU A 242 -19.59 14.93 3.72
N ASN A 243 -19.85 15.34 4.97
CA ASN A 243 -20.84 16.36 5.31
C ASN A 243 -20.48 17.78 4.84
N LEU A 244 -19.22 18.05 4.47
CA LEU A 244 -18.83 19.35 3.88
C LEU A 244 -19.50 19.58 2.51
N ASN A 245 -19.92 18.50 1.84
CA ASN A 245 -20.54 18.49 0.51
C ASN A 245 -19.66 19.14 -0.57
N GLU A 246 -18.35 18.86 -0.52
CA GLU A 246 -17.36 19.38 -1.47
C GLU A 246 -16.59 18.21 -2.10
N ASN A 247 -16.86 17.93 -3.39
CA ASN A 247 -16.26 16.79 -4.09
C ASN A 247 -14.73 16.83 -4.14
N ALA A 248 -14.13 18.02 -4.05
CA ALA A 248 -12.67 18.16 -4.04
C ALA A 248 -12.01 17.36 -2.91
N PHE A 249 -12.68 17.08 -1.79
CA PHE A 249 -12.12 16.26 -0.71
C PHE A 249 -12.24 14.74 -0.95
N LEU A 250 -12.91 14.34 -2.02
CA LEU A 250 -13.31 12.96 -2.26
C LEU A 250 -12.45 12.26 -3.34
N ASP A 251 -11.63 13.03 -4.08
CA ASP A 251 -10.98 12.56 -5.31
C ASP A 251 -10.06 11.34 -5.12
N HIS A 252 -9.24 11.26 -4.06
CA HIS A 252 -8.34 10.13 -3.82
C HIS A 252 -8.78 9.21 -2.67
N LEU A 253 -10.09 9.12 -2.44
CA LEU A 253 -10.64 8.15 -1.50
C LEU A 253 -10.88 6.82 -2.22
N LYS A 254 -10.18 5.75 -1.80
CA LYS A 254 -10.11 4.47 -2.54
C LYS A 254 -11.47 3.89 -2.89
N TYR A 255 -12.47 4.09 -2.02
CA TYR A 255 -13.79 3.50 -2.20
C TYR A 255 -14.48 3.94 -3.51
N PHE A 256 -14.30 5.18 -3.95
CA PHE A 256 -14.85 5.64 -5.23
C PHE A 256 -14.14 4.97 -6.41
N TRP A 257 -12.84 4.73 -6.28
CA TRP A 257 -12.03 4.07 -7.29
C TRP A 257 -12.36 2.59 -7.43
N TYR A 258 -12.70 1.91 -6.32
CA TYR A 258 -13.18 0.53 -6.36
C TYR A 258 -14.45 0.33 -7.19
N LEU A 259 -15.24 1.40 -7.39
CA LEU A 259 -16.45 1.37 -8.23
C LEU A 259 -16.17 1.62 -9.72
N LYS A 260 -14.94 2.02 -10.09
CA LYS A 260 -14.58 2.32 -11.49
C LYS A 260 -14.31 1.07 -12.33
N ASN A 261 -14.21 -0.11 -11.70
CA ASN A 261 -13.99 -1.38 -12.40
C ASN A 261 -14.67 -2.54 -11.67
N GLU A 262 -14.61 -3.74 -12.26
CA GLU A 262 -15.31 -4.92 -11.73
C GLU A 262 -14.57 -5.64 -10.59
N ASN A 263 -13.35 -5.24 -10.22
CA ASN A 263 -12.53 -5.98 -9.26
C ASN A 263 -13.21 -6.09 -7.90
N TYR A 264 -13.76 -4.99 -7.39
CA TYR A 264 -14.49 -4.99 -6.13
C TYR A 264 -15.72 -5.91 -6.21
N ARG A 265 -16.52 -5.80 -7.26
CA ARG A 265 -17.72 -6.64 -7.45
C ARG A 265 -17.38 -8.13 -7.56
N ARG A 266 -16.31 -8.49 -8.26
CA ARG A 266 -15.83 -9.87 -8.38
C ARG A 266 -15.39 -10.44 -7.04
N MET A 267 -14.70 -9.63 -6.22
CA MET A 267 -14.29 -9.99 -4.86
C MET A 267 -15.49 -10.22 -3.94
N ILE A 268 -16.49 -9.34 -3.96
CA ILE A 268 -17.75 -9.54 -3.21
C ILE A 268 -18.47 -10.81 -3.66
N SER A 269 -18.61 -11.02 -4.97
CA SER A 269 -19.24 -12.22 -5.52
C SER A 269 -18.59 -13.51 -5.04
N PHE A 270 -17.26 -13.53 -4.88
CA PHE A 270 -16.54 -14.67 -4.32
C PHE A 270 -16.91 -14.89 -2.84
N CYS A 271 -16.93 -13.83 -2.04
CA CYS A 271 -17.30 -13.88 -0.63
C CYS A 271 -18.73 -14.38 -0.39
N ASP A 272 -19.66 -14.00 -1.28
CA ASP A 272 -21.07 -14.38 -1.21
C ASP A 272 -21.34 -15.84 -1.64
N THR A 273 -20.41 -16.47 -2.38
CA THR A 273 -20.65 -17.77 -3.02
C THR A 273 -20.66 -18.93 -2.02
N ASP A 274 -19.68 -19.02 -1.11
CA ASP A 274 -19.58 -20.08 -0.11
C ASP A 274 -18.68 -19.62 1.06
N LYS A 275 -18.62 -20.41 2.13
CA LYS A 275 -17.65 -20.24 3.21
C LYS A 275 -16.23 -20.20 2.68
N TYR A 276 -15.43 -19.31 3.23
CA TYR A 276 -14.03 -19.14 2.85
C TYR A 276 -13.12 -18.92 4.06
N LYS A 277 -11.88 -19.39 3.91
CA LYS A 277 -10.77 -19.12 4.82
C LYS A 277 -9.82 -18.10 4.19
N ILE A 278 -9.36 -17.15 5.00
CA ILE A 278 -8.42 -16.10 4.58
C ILE A 278 -7.00 -16.50 4.98
N TYR A 279 -6.05 -16.31 4.07
CA TYR A 279 -4.63 -16.41 4.33
C TYR A 279 -3.98 -15.05 4.03
N ILE A 280 -3.32 -14.46 5.02
CA ILE A 280 -2.67 -13.15 4.89
C ILE A 280 -1.18 -13.38 4.62
N LEU A 281 -0.70 -12.91 3.47
CA LEU A 281 0.65 -13.07 2.96
C LEU A 281 1.27 -11.69 2.74
N GLY A 282 2.04 -11.20 3.71
CA GLY A 282 2.79 -9.94 3.58
C GLY A 282 1.94 -8.67 3.48
N HIS A 283 0.62 -8.73 3.66
CA HIS A 283 -0.21 -7.52 3.73
C HIS A 283 -0.06 -6.83 5.09
N SER A 284 0.03 -5.50 5.11
CA SER A 284 0.23 -4.73 6.36
C SER A 284 -0.98 -4.83 7.30
N CYS A 285 -2.17 -5.02 6.74
CA CYS A 285 -3.47 -4.85 7.36
C CYS A 285 -3.66 -3.45 7.96
N GLY A 286 -3.04 -2.42 7.36
CA GLY A 286 -3.15 -1.04 7.81
C GLY A 286 -4.55 -0.44 7.59
N LEU A 287 -4.77 0.73 8.18
CA LEU A 287 -6.06 1.43 8.11
C LEU A 287 -6.40 1.98 6.73
N SER A 288 -5.41 2.19 5.85
CA SER A 288 -5.66 2.68 4.49
C SER A 288 -6.56 1.75 3.66
N ASP A 289 -6.63 0.46 4.01
CA ASP A 289 -7.46 -0.55 3.36
C ASP A 289 -8.66 -0.99 4.22
N ARG A 290 -8.95 -0.28 5.32
CA ARG A 290 -9.87 -0.73 6.37
C ARG A 290 -11.26 -1.08 5.87
N VAL A 291 -11.84 -0.28 4.99
CA VAL A 291 -13.21 -0.55 4.47
C VAL A 291 -13.28 -1.94 3.83
N LEU A 292 -12.25 -2.30 3.07
CA LEU A 292 -12.23 -3.56 2.35
C LEU A 292 -11.90 -4.73 3.28
N LEU A 293 -10.92 -4.57 4.17
CA LEU A 293 -10.54 -5.60 5.13
C LEU A 293 -11.64 -5.85 6.18
N ASN A 294 -12.32 -4.81 6.66
CA ASN A 294 -13.49 -4.92 7.54
C ASN A 294 -14.58 -5.76 6.89
N LEU A 295 -14.87 -5.54 5.60
CA LEU A 295 -15.84 -6.32 4.87
C LEU A 295 -15.42 -7.79 4.77
N LEU A 296 -14.18 -8.06 4.35
CA LEU A 296 -13.67 -9.43 4.18
C LEU A 296 -13.66 -10.22 5.49
N PHE A 297 -13.18 -9.60 6.56
CA PHE A 297 -13.01 -10.24 7.87
C PHE A 297 -14.35 -10.39 8.59
N GLY A 298 -15.20 -9.36 8.48
CA GLY A 298 -16.54 -9.32 9.08
C GLY A 298 -17.57 -10.15 8.33
N HIS A 299 -17.28 -10.62 7.12
CA HIS A 299 -18.24 -11.37 6.30
C HIS A 299 -18.77 -12.62 7.03
N PRO A 300 -20.07 -12.94 6.94
CA PRO A 300 -20.65 -14.14 7.56
C PRO A 300 -20.03 -15.46 7.07
N ASN A 301 -19.58 -15.48 5.80
CA ASN A 301 -18.94 -16.66 5.20
C ASN A 301 -17.44 -16.79 5.53
N CYS A 302 -16.80 -15.76 6.08
CA CYS A 302 -15.40 -15.86 6.51
C CYS A 302 -15.31 -16.75 7.76
N SER A 303 -14.71 -17.93 7.66
CA SER A 303 -14.58 -18.87 8.77
C SER A 303 -13.33 -18.62 9.62
N GLU A 304 -12.19 -18.45 8.96
CA GLU A 304 -10.87 -18.39 9.59
C GLU A 304 -9.99 -17.35 8.89
N ILE A 305 -9.05 -16.79 9.65
CA ILE A 305 -8.01 -15.88 9.20
C ILE A 305 -6.67 -16.41 9.71
N GLU A 306 -5.84 -16.88 8.79
CA GLU A 306 -4.52 -17.40 9.07
C GLU A 306 -3.45 -16.43 8.59
N ILE A 307 -2.48 -16.15 9.46
CA ILE A 307 -1.43 -15.18 9.20
C ILE A 307 -0.15 -15.92 8.85
N PHE A 308 0.43 -15.59 7.70
CA PHE A 308 1.81 -15.95 7.39
C PHE A 308 2.71 -14.77 7.75
N TYR A 309 3.39 -14.89 8.90
CA TYR A 309 4.19 -13.81 9.49
C TYR A 309 5.61 -13.76 8.89
N HIS A 310 6.30 -12.64 9.06
CA HIS A 310 7.72 -12.52 8.69
C HIS A 310 8.61 -12.71 9.90
N ASP A 311 9.61 -13.59 9.78
CA ASP A 311 10.65 -13.71 10.79
C ASP A 311 11.67 -12.57 10.67
N ARG A 312 12.05 -12.02 11.82
CA ARG A 312 13.04 -10.95 11.94
C ARG A 312 14.37 -11.54 12.39
N LYS A 313 15.47 -10.85 12.06
CA LYS A 313 16.84 -11.27 12.41
C LYS A 313 17.09 -11.54 13.90
N ASN A 314 16.25 -11.03 14.80
CA ASN A 314 16.42 -11.13 16.25
C ASN A 314 15.51 -12.20 16.90
N SER A 315 15.13 -13.25 16.16
CA SER A 315 14.21 -14.31 16.61
C SER A 315 12.84 -13.78 17.08
N THR A 316 12.44 -12.62 16.56
CA THR A 316 11.11 -12.04 16.71
C THR A 316 10.37 -12.15 15.38
N ASN A 317 9.05 -11.97 15.39
CA ASN A 317 8.25 -11.92 14.18
C ASN A 317 7.23 -10.78 14.25
N ASP A 318 6.47 -10.58 13.17
CA ASP A 318 5.45 -9.54 13.08
C ASP A 318 4.02 -10.03 13.38
N PHE A 319 3.85 -11.25 13.91
CA PHE A 319 2.52 -11.84 14.16
C PHE A 319 1.68 -11.00 15.12
N ASP A 320 2.26 -10.58 16.25
CA ASP A 320 1.58 -9.74 17.25
C ASP A 320 1.17 -8.38 16.69
N GLU A 321 2.01 -7.79 15.83
CA GLU A 321 1.69 -6.55 15.14
C GLU A 321 0.54 -6.77 14.17
N LYS A 322 0.55 -7.88 13.43
CA LYS A 322 -0.52 -8.24 12.50
C LYS A 322 -1.86 -8.42 13.20
N ILE A 323 -1.90 -9.10 14.35
CA ILE A 323 -3.12 -9.23 15.15
C ILE A 323 -3.64 -7.86 15.57
N ARG A 324 -2.76 -6.97 16.04
CA ARG A 324 -3.17 -5.61 16.43
C ARG A 324 -3.76 -4.85 15.25
N GLU A 325 -3.13 -4.92 14.08
CA GLU A 325 -3.64 -4.31 12.84
C GLU A 325 -4.99 -4.90 12.42
N ILE A 326 -5.11 -6.23 12.36
CA ILE A 326 -6.36 -6.93 12.05
C ILE A 326 -7.47 -6.50 12.99
N SER A 327 -7.15 -6.36 14.28
CA SER A 327 -8.13 -6.01 15.29
C SER A 327 -8.81 -4.66 15.02
N ARG A 328 -8.12 -3.69 14.39
CA ARG A 328 -8.69 -2.37 14.10
C ARG A 328 -9.80 -2.42 13.05
N HIS A 329 -9.86 -3.50 12.28
CA HIS A 329 -10.92 -3.74 11.29
C HIS A 329 -12.17 -4.37 11.89
N PHE A 330 -12.20 -4.70 13.18
CA PHE A 330 -13.40 -5.18 13.86
C PHE A 330 -13.94 -4.09 14.79
N SER A 331 -15.24 -3.83 14.69
CA SER A 331 -15.93 -2.96 15.63
C SER A 331 -15.90 -3.56 17.04
N PRO A 332 -16.08 -2.75 18.11
CA PRO A 332 -16.06 -3.24 19.49
C PRO A 332 -17.01 -4.41 19.74
N GLU A 333 -18.18 -4.40 19.10
CA GLU A 333 -19.23 -5.42 19.25
C GLU A 333 -18.85 -6.74 18.56
N ASN A 334 -17.91 -6.71 17.61
CA ASN A 334 -17.49 -7.85 16.80
C ASN A 334 -16.12 -8.43 17.22
N LYS A 335 -15.55 -7.99 18.35
CA LYS A 335 -14.25 -8.51 18.84
C LYS A 335 -14.30 -10.00 19.19
N ASP A 336 -15.41 -10.49 19.71
CA ASP A 336 -15.58 -11.93 19.96
C ASP A 336 -15.59 -12.77 18.68
N ALA A 337 -16.13 -12.21 17.58
CA ALA A 337 -16.10 -12.86 16.28
C ALA A 337 -14.66 -12.89 15.73
N MET A 338 -13.90 -11.80 15.90
CA MET A 338 -12.47 -11.75 15.56
C MET A 338 -11.68 -12.85 16.28
N MET A 339 -11.83 -12.97 17.61
CA MET A 339 -11.11 -13.97 18.41
C MET A 339 -11.40 -15.41 17.99
N ARG A 340 -12.60 -15.67 17.44
CA ARG A 340 -12.98 -16.99 16.90
C ARG A 340 -12.46 -17.25 15.48
N LYS A 341 -12.20 -16.19 14.70
CA LYS A 341 -11.76 -16.29 13.31
C LYS A 341 -10.24 -16.32 13.19
N ILE A 342 -9.51 -15.57 14.00
CA ILE A 342 -8.04 -15.53 13.92
C ILE A 342 -7.46 -16.84 14.44
N VAL A 343 -6.69 -17.50 13.58
CA VAL A 343 -5.99 -18.74 13.88
C VAL A 343 -4.81 -18.45 14.84
N SER A 344 -4.54 -19.35 15.77
CA SER A 344 -3.51 -19.16 16.79
C SER A 344 -2.09 -19.16 16.21
N PHE A 345 -1.14 -18.67 17.00
CA PHE A 345 0.26 -18.59 16.59
C PHE A 345 0.88 -19.96 16.27
N GLU A 346 0.50 -21.00 17.01
CA GLU A 346 1.05 -22.36 16.85
C GLU A 346 0.72 -22.99 15.49
N ILE A 347 -0.43 -22.61 14.94
CA ILE A 347 -0.91 -23.06 13.63
C ILE A 347 -0.34 -22.17 12.52
N SER A 348 -0.25 -20.87 12.77
CA SER A 348 0.36 -19.88 11.88
C SER A 348 1.84 -20.20 11.60
N LYS A 349 2.36 -19.76 10.45
CA LYS A 349 3.71 -20.11 9.98
C LYS A 349 4.42 -18.91 9.33
N PRO A 350 5.76 -18.95 9.21
CA PRO A 350 6.47 -17.91 8.49
C PRO A 350 6.11 -17.92 6.99
N LEU A 351 6.08 -16.72 6.40
CA LEU A 351 6.05 -16.50 4.96
C LEU A 351 7.46 -16.64 4.36
N SER A 352 8.45 -16.10 5.06
CA SER A 352 9.85 -15.98 4.60
C SER A 352 10.80 -16.01 5.78
#